data_AF-A0A2E8RYL8-F1
#
_entry.id   AF-A0A2E8RYL8-F1
#
_cell.length_a   1.000
_cell.length_b   1.000
_cell.length_c   1.000
_cell.angle_alpha   90.00
_cell.angle_beta   90.00
_cell.angle_gamma   90.00
#
_symmetry.space_group_name_H-M   'P 1'
#
loop_
_entity.id
_entity.type
_entity.pdbx_description
1 polymer ?
#
loop_
_entity_poly.entity_id
_entity_poly.type
_entity_poly.pdbx_seq_one_letter_code
_entity_poly.pdbx_strand_id
1 'polypeptide(L)'
;MRLFLFIILGILTPNLAYAAGASFDATTFWAFVTNFVLLFGTVIFLTRKGIQGFFVKRSESVGKELEEARAVHQEAQNLLKQYESRISDLDAESKEILAQFHADGESEKQRIVEEAQREAARIEKEAKFRIQQEAKNARERLLKEVVPIALEQAEEAIKSRLDDPTRDRLIAEGVEQLKQIKPEQVIQ
;
A
#
# COMPACT_ATOMS: atom_id res chain seq x y z
N MET A 1 28.19 44.94 -52.13
CA MET A 1 29.06 46.12 -52.29
C MET A 1 29.19 46.59 -53.75
N ARG A 2 29.51 45.71 -54.72
CA ARG A 2 29.67 46.09 -56.13
C ARG A 2 28.40 46.69 -56.78
N LEU A 3 27.22 46.16 -56.48
CA LEU A 3 25.95 46.68 -57.04
C LEU A 3 25.56 48.08 -56.53
N PHE A 4 25.89 48.39 -55.27
CA PHE A 4 25.63 49.68 -54.64
C PHE A 4 26.52 50.79 -55.25
N LEU A 5 27.74 50.43 -55.64
CA LEU A 5 28.69 51.32 -56.33
C LEU A 5 28.20 51.67 -57.74
N PHE A 6 27.57 50.73 -58.46
CA PHE A 6 26.93 51.00 -59.76
C PHE A 6 25.70 51.92 -59.66
N ILE A 7 24.90 51.78 -58.59
CA ILE A 7 23.76 52.66 -58.32
C ILE A 7 24.25 54.09 -58.04
N ILE A 8 25.27 54.25 -57.19
CA ILE A 8 25.87 55.55 -56.88
C ILE A 8 26.51 56.19 -58.13
N LEU A 9 27.23 55.42 -58.94
CA LEU A 9 27.87 55.90 -60.18
C LEU A 9 26.84 56.29 -61.25
N GLY A 10 25.73 55.57 -61.35
CA GLY A 10 24.63 55.87 -62.27
C GLY A 10 23.87 57.15 -61.90
N ILE A 11 23.73 57.46 -60.61
CA ILE A 11 23.05 58.68 -60.12
C ILE A 11 23.96 59.93 -60.23
N LEU A 12 25.29 59.77 -60.08
CA LEU A 12 26.24 60.89 -60.16
C LEU A 12 26.51 61.38 -61.60
N THR A 13 26.50 60.48 -62.58
CA THR A 13 26.91 60.77 -63.97
C THR A 13 26.03 61.80 -64.72
N PRO A 14 24.68 61.72 -64.71
CA PRO A 14 23.85 62.74 -65.35
C PRO A 14 23.78 64.06 -64.56
N ASN A 15 23.94 64.02 -63.23
CA ASN A 15 23.97 65.23 -62.39
C ASN A 15 25.24 66.07 -62.58
N LEU A 16 26.40 65.47 -62.82
CA LEU A 16 27.62 66.21 -63.15
C LEU A 16 27.52 66.95 -64.50
N ALA A 17 26.85 66.36 -65.48
CA ALA A 17 26.59 67.02 -66.77
C ALA A 17 25.66 68.22 -66.61
N TYR A 18 24.64 68.13 -65.74
CA TYR A 18 23.71 69.23 -65.45
C TYR A 18 24.37 70.35 -64.62
N ALA A 19 25.23 70.03 -63.65
CA ALA A 19 25.95 71.00 -62.81
C ALA A 19 27.05 71.77 -63.56
N ALA A 20 27.54 71.26 -64.70
CA ALA A 20 28.53 71.91 -65.55
C ALA A 20 27.93 72.91 -66.57
N GLY A 21 26.61 73.21 -66.48
CA GLY A 21 25.95 74.22 -67.30
C GLY A 21 25.21 73.71 -68.54
N ALA A 22 24.93 72.41 -68.64
CA ALA A 22 24.11 71.85 -69.72
C ALA A 22 22.63 72.28 -69.56
N SER A 23 22.01 72.75 -70.65
CA SER A 23 20.58 73.07 -70.72
C SER A 23 19.72 71.81 -70.54
N PHE A 24 18.50 71.97 -70.03
CA PHE A 24 17.51 70.88 -69.95
C PHE A 24 17.02 70.54 -71.37
N ASP A 25 17.73 69.63 -72.02
CA ASP A 25 17.43 69.12 -73.35
C ASP A 25 16.75 67.73 -73.28
N ALA A 26 16.14 67.28 -74.37
CA ALA A 26 15.44 66.00 -74.46
C ALA A 26 16.33 64.80 -74.08
N THR A 27 17.64 64.91 -74.32
CA THR A 27 18.67 63.92 -73.96
C THR A 27 18.79 63.74 -72.43
N THR A 28 18.75 64.84 -71.68
CA THR A 28 18.80 64.83 -70.21
C THR A 28 17.55 64.21 -69.61
N PHE A 29 16.36 64.51 -70.16
CA PHE A 29 15.10 63.89 -69.74
C PHE A 29 15.13 62.36 -69.95
N TRP A 30 15.55 61.90 -71.13
CA TRP A 30 15.68 60.46 -71.41
C TRP A 30 16.73 59.77 -70.54
N ALA A 31 17.83 60.46 -70.19
CA ALA A 31 18.82 59.94 -69.25
C ALA A 31 18.24 59.76 -67.83
N PHE A 32 17.45 60.71 -67.33
CA PHE A 32 16.75 60.58 -66.05
C PHE A 32 15.72 59.45 -66.06
N VAL A 33 14.93 59.32 -67.13
CA VAL A 33 13.96 58.22 -67.27
C VAL A 33 14.66 56.86 -67.27
N THR A 34 15.77 56.74 -68.02
CA THR A 34 16.54 55.50 -68.08
C THR A 34 17.16 55.16 -66.72
N ASN A 35 17.70 56.17 -66.01
CA ASN A 35 18.22 56.00 -64.65
C ASN A 35 17.12 55.55 -63.66
N PHE A 36 15.94 56.18 -63.73
CA PHE A 36 14.80 55.83 -62.88
C PHE A 36 14.33 54.40 -63.12
N VAL A 37 14.21 53.98 -64.38
CA VAL A 37 13.82 52.59 -64.73
C VAL A 37 14.88 51.59 -64.25
N LEU A 38 16.17 51.91 -64.41
CA LEU A 38 17.26 51.03 -63.99
C LEU A 38 17.33 50.90 -62.45
N LEU A 39 17.12 52.00 -61.73
CA LEU A 39 17.02 52.01 -60.27
C LEU A 39 15.79 51.23 -59.79
N PHE A 40 14.61 51.50 -60.36
CA PHE A 40 13.37 50.83 -60.00
C PHE A 40 13.42 49.32 -60.28
N GLY A 41 13.97 48.93 -61.44
CA GLY A 41 14.19 47.52 -61.78
C GLY A 41 15.15 46.82 -60.81
N THR A 42 16.22 47.49 -60.39
CA THR A 42 17.18 46.95 -59.41
C THR A 42 16.56 46.80 -58.01
N VAL A 43 15.77 47.78 -57.58
CA VAL A 43 15.06 47.73 -56.29
C VAL A 43 14.03 46.61 -56.29
N ILE A 44 13.25 46.42 -57.36
CA ILE A 44 12.29 45.32 -57.47
C ILE A 44 13.04 43.97 -57.44
N PHE A 45 14.12 43.84 -58.22
CA PHE A 45 14.89 42.58 -58.27
C PHE A 45 15.46 42.20 -56.89
N LEU A 46 16.02 43.17 -56.16
CA LEU A 46 16.60 42.92 -54.83
C LEU A 46 15.51 42.66 -53.77
N THR A 47 14.43 43.45 -53.80
CA THR A 47 13.40 43.43 -52.75
C THR A 47 12.42 42.27 -52.91
N ARG A 48 12.18 41.79 -54.15
CA ARG A 48 11.27 40.66 -54.43
C ARG A 48 11.63 39.42 -53.62
N LYS A 49 12.92 39.11 -53.46
CA LYS A 49 13.39 37.96 -52.68
C LYS A 49 13.20 38.17 -51.16
N GLY A 50 13.40 39.40 -50.67
CA GLY A 50 13.25 39.73 -49.25
C GLY A 50 11.81 39.77 -48.77
N ILE A 51 10.92 40.41 -49.53
CA ILE A 51 9.49 40.53 -49.18
C ILE A 51 8.83 39.15 -49.20
N GLN A 52 9.03 38.37 -50.26
CA GLN A 52 8.43 37.04 -50.36
C GLN A 52 8.90 36.13 -49.21
N GLY A 53 10.19 36.15 -48.86
CA GLY A 53 10.72 35.39 -47.74
C GLY A 53 10.16 35.81 -46.38
N PHE A 54 9.88 37.10 -46.17
CA PHE A 54 9.29 37.61 -44.94
C PHE A 54 7.85 37.12 -44.73
N PHE A 55 7.00 37.22 -45.76
CA PHE A 55 5.61 36.74 -45.68
C PHE A 55 5.53 35.23 -45.53
N VAL A 56 6.38 34.46 -46.22
CA VAL A 56 6.46 33.00 -46.05
C VAL A 56 6.90 32.65 -44.63
N LYS A 57 7.98 33.25 -44.12
CA LYS A 57 8.44 33.00 -42.74
C LYS A 57 7.39 33.34 -41.69
N ARG A 58 6.64 34.44 -41.88
CA ARG A 58 5.57 34.82 -40.96
C ARG A 58 4.41 33.83 -41.00
N SER A 59 4.03 33.36 -42.20
CA SER A 59 3.00 32.33 -42.34
C SER A 59 3.43 31.01 -41.71
N GLU A 60 4.68 30.60 -41.91
CA GLU A 60 5.24 29.39 -41.31
C GLU A 60 5.34 29.52 -39.78
N SER A 61 5.74 30.67 -39.24
CA SER A 61 5.81 30.86 -37.79
C SER A 61 4.44 30.77 -37.13
N VAL A 62 3.43 31.43 -37.71
CA VAL A 62 2.05 31.37 -37.20
C VAL A 62 1.48 29.96 -37.36
N GLY A 63 1.77 29.27 -38.46
CA GLY A 63 1.39 27.88 -38.66
C GLY A 63 1.96 26.96 -37.57
N LYS A 64 3.26 27.11 -37.27
CA LYS A 64 3.94 26.36 -36.21
C LYS A 64 3.38 26.66 -34.83
N GLU A 65 3.20 27.93 -34.49
CA GLU A 65 2.61 28.34 -33.20
C GLU A 65 1.20 27.76 -33.01
N LEU A 66 0.38 27.73 -34.08
CA LEU A 66 -0.95 27.14 -34.05
C LEU A 66 -0.91 25.61 -33.92
N GLU A 67 0.03 24.95 -34.60
CA GLU A 67 0.20 23.50 -34.51
C GLU A 67 0.68 23.09 -33.11
N GLU A 68 1.66 23.80 -32.55
CA GLU A 68 2.13 23.62 -31.17
C GLU A 68 1.00 23.86 -30.16
N ALA A 69 0.24 24.95 -30.30
CA ALA A 69 -0.89 25.22 -29.43
C ALA A 69 -1.96 24.11 -29.50
N ARG A 70 -2.24 23.58 -30.69
CA ARG A 70 -3.17 22.44 -30.87
C ARG A 70 -2.62 21.17 -30.23
N ALA A 71 -1.34 20.88 -30.40
CA ALA A 71 -0.68 19.72 -29.80
C ALA A 71 -0.74 19.78 -28.27
N VAL A 72 -0.38 20.92 -27.67
CA VAL A 72 -0.45 21.15 -26.22
C VAL A 72 -1.88 21.04 -25.71
N HIS A 73 -2.85 21.60 -26.43
CA HIS A 73 -4.26 21.49 -26.04
C HIS A 73 -4.76 20.03 -26.09
N GLN A 74 -4.38 19.28 -27.13
CA GLN A 74 -4.75 17.87 -27.24
C GLN A 74 -4.09 17.02 -26.14
N GLU A 75 -2.82 17.29 -25.83
CA GLU A 75 -2.09 16.63 -24.76
C GLU A 75 -2.76 16.93 -23.40
N ALA A 76 -3.08 18.19 -23.12
CA ALA A 76 -3.79 18.59 -21.90
C ALA A 76 -5.15 17.90 -21.76
N GLN A 77 -5.93 17.80 -22.85
CA GLN A 77 -7.20 17.07 -22.85
C GLN A 77 -7.02 15.57 -22.60
N ASN A 78 -6.01 14.96 -23.21
CA ASN A 78 -5.71 13.54 -23.01
C ASN A 78 -5.26 13.29 -21.57
N LEU A 79 -4.49 14.20 -20.99
CA LEU A 79 -4.02 14.10 -19.61
C LEU A 79 -5.19 14.27 -18.63
N LEU A 80 -6.08 15.24 -18.88
CA LEU A 80 -7.30 15.44 -18.09
C LEU A 80 -8.16 14.17 -18.07
N LYS A 81 -8.43 13.56 -19.23
CA LYS A 81 -9.19 12.30 -19.32
C LYS A 81 -8.51 11.15 -18.57
N GLN A 82 -7.18 11.07 -18.64
CA GLN A 82 -6.43 10.06 -17.88
C GLN A 82 -6.54 10.28 -16.38
N TYR A 83 -6.48 11.52 -15.90
CA TYR A 83 -6.65 11.83 -14.49
C TYR A 83 -8.08 11.58 -14.01
N GLU A 84 -9.09 11.96 -14.79
CA GLU A 84 -10.50 11.68 -14.48
C GLU A 84 -10.75 10.17 -14.37
N SER A 85 -10.23 9.37 -15.31
CA SER A 85 -10.30 7.91 -15.23
C SER A 85 -9.61 7.39 -13.97
N ARG A 86 -8.38 7.83 -13.70
CA ARG A 86 -7.64 7.40 -12.50
C ARG A 86 -8.36 7.76 -11.22
N ILE A 87 -8.98 8.94 -11.13
CA ILE A 87 -9.76 9.34 -9.94
C ILE A 87 -10.99 8.44 -9.78
N SER A 88 -11.70 8.15 -10.86
CA SER A 88 -12.83 7.21 -10.84
C SER A 88 -12.40 5.80 -10.42
N ASP A 89 -11.27 5.33 -10.91
CA ASP A 89 -10.72 4.01 -10.58
C ASP A 89 -10.29 3.95 -9.12
N LEU A 90 -9.67 5.02 -8.60
CA LEU A 90 -9.28 5.13 -7.18
C LEU A 90 -10.48 5.12 -6.23
N ASP A 91 -11.60 5.74 -6.60
CA ASP A 91 -12.84 5.70 -5.81
C ASP A 91 -13.42 4.28 -5.75
N ALA A 92 -13.35 3.54 -6.87
CA ALA A 92 -13.79 2.15 -6.93
C ALA A 92 -12.88 1.23 -6.10
N GLU A 93 -11.55 1.37 -6.27
CA GLU A 93 -10.54 0.61 -5.53
C GLU A 93 -10.63 0.89 -4.03
N SER A 94 -10.82 2.15 -3.63
CA SER A 94 -10.98 2.52 -2.21
C SER A 94 -12.22 1.88 -1.59
N LYS A 95 -13.34 1.82 -2.32
CA LYS A 95 -14.56 1.14 -1.86
C LYS A 95 -14.35 -0.37 -1.75
N GLU A 96 -13.65 -0.96 -2.70
CA GLU A 96 -13.31 -2.38 -2.68
C GLU A 96 -12.41 -2.71 -1.48
N ILE A 97 -11.37 -1.92 -1.25
CA ILE A 97 -10.47 -2.05 -0.10
C ILE A 97 -11.26 -1.95 1.21
N LEU A 98 -12.15 -0.97 1.35
CA LEU A 98 -12.99 -0.83 2.54
C LEU A 98 -13.90 -2.04 2.74
N ALA A 99 -14.52 -2.54 1.67
CA ALA A 99 -15.37 -3.74 1.73
C ALA A 99 -14.57 -4.98 2.16
N GLN A 100 -13.36 -5.16 1.63
CA GLN A 100 -12.45 -6.23 2.02
C GLN A 100 -12.05 -6.11 3.49
N PHE A 101 -11.65 -4.93 3.97
CA PHE A 101 -11.32 -4.71 5.38
C PHE A 101 -12.50 -5.00 6.32
N HIS A 102 -13.72 -4.65 5.92
CA HIS A 102 -14.91 -4.99 6.70
C HIS A 102 -15.17 -6.51 6.75
N ALA A 103 -15.03 -7.20 5.61
CA ALA A 103 -15.20 -8.64 5.54
C ALA A 103 -14.13 -9.39 6.36
N ASP A 104 -12.86 -8.99 6.21
CA ASP A 104 -11.73 -9.55 6.96
C ASP A 104 -11.89 -9.26 8.46
N GLY A 105 -12.31 -8.05 8.82
CA GLY A 105 -12.57 -7.68 10.21
C GLY A 105 -13.67 -8.50 10.87
N GLU A 106 -14.77 -8.76 10.17
CA GLU A 106 -15.86 -9.58 10.71
C GLU A 106 -15.47 -11.07 10.79
N SER A 107 -14.74 -11.58 9.78
CA SER A 107 -14.21 -12.95 9.80
C SER A 107 -13.21 -13.15 10.96
N GLU A 108 -12.30 -12.19 11.15
CA GLU A 108 -11.31 -12.25 12.22
C GLU A 108 -11.97 -12.14 13.61
N LYS A 109 -12.94 -11.25 13.76
CA LYS A 109 -13.75 -11.15 14.98
C LYS A 109 -14.45 -12.47 15.29
N GLN A 110 -15.08 -13.12 14.30
CA GLN A 110 -15.70 -14.43 14.50
C GLN A 110 -14.68 -15.48 14.93
N ARG A 111 -13.51 -15.52 14.27
CA ARG A 111 -12.42 -16.43 14.62
C ARG A 111 -11.94 -16.24 16.07
N ILE A 112 -11.72 -14.99 16.49
CA ILE A 112 -11.31 -14.64 17.86
C ILE A 112 -12.38 -15.08 18.87
N VAL A 113 -13.65 -14.81 18.59
CA VAL A 113 -14.76 -15.21 19.48
C VAL A 113 -14.84 -16.73 19.61
N GLU A 114 -14.76 -17.47 18.51
CA GLU A 114 -14.77 -18.92 18.55
C GLU A 114 -13.56 -19.50 19.29
N GLU A 115 -12.37 -18.94 19.07
CA GLU A 115 -11.15 -19.35 19.78
C GLU A 115 -11.27 -19.09 21.28
N ALA A 116 -11.76 -17.91 21.66
CA ALA A 116 -12.01 -17.57 23.06
C ALA A 116 -13.03 -18.52 23.70
N GLN A 117 -14.10 -18.89 22.99
CA GLN A 117 -15.08 -19.87 23.49
C GLN A 117 -14.48 -21.26 23.65
N ARG A 118 -13.69 -21.72 22.67
CA ARG A 118 -12.98 -23.01 22.76
C ARG A 118 -12.01 -23.03 23.94
N GLU A 119 -11.27 -21.96 24.14
CA GLU A 119 -10.31 -21.84 25.23
C GLU A 119 -11.02 -21.75 26.59
N ALA A 120 -12.10 -21.00 26.70
CA ALA A 120 -12.93 -20.96 27.91
C ALA A 120 -13.47 -22.35 28.27
N ALA A 121 -13.98 -23.10 27.29
CA ALA A 121 -14.46 -24.47 27.50
C ALA A 121 -13.33 -25.41 27.92
N ARG A 122 -12.11 -25.25 27.36
CA ARG A 122 -10.92 -26.00 27.77
C ARG A 122 -10.56 -25.72 29.22
N ILE A 123 -10.50 -24.44 29.60
CA ILE A 123 -10.20 -24.00 30.98
C ILE A 123 -11.24 -24.57 31.95
N GLU A 124 -12.53 -24.51 31.62
CA GLU A 124 -13.59 -25.06 32.47
C GLU A 124 -13.44 -26.57 32.66
N LYS A 125 -13.17 -27.31 31.57
CA LYS A 125 -12.95 -28.76 31.63
C LYS A 125 -11.73 -29.11 32.49
N GLU A 126 -10.62 -28.40 32.31
CA GLU A 126 -9.42 -28.59 33.12
C GLU A 126 -9.66 -28.24 34.59
N ALA A 127 -10.38 -27.16 34.88
CA ALA A 127 -10.74 -26.78 36.23
C ALA A 127 -11.58 -27.86 36.91
N LYS A 128 -12.61 -28.38 36.22
CA LYS A 128 -13.43 -29.49 36.73
C LYS A 128 -12.59 -30.75 37.01
N PHE A 129 -11.69 -31.10 36.09
CA PHE A 129 -10.79 -32.23 36.28
C PHE A 129 -9.85 -32.03 37.49
N ARG A 130 -9.25 -30.83 37.62
CA ARG A 130 -8.39 -30.48 38.77
C ARG A 130 -9.16 -30.53 40.09
N ILE A 131 -10.39 -30.01 40.13
CA ILE A 131 -11.26 -30.07 41.32
C ILE A 131 -11.53 -31.53 41.72
N GLN A 132 -11.89 -32.38 40.76
CA GLN A 132 -12.15 -33.80 41.03
C GLN A 132 -10.91 -34.52 41.57
N GLN A 133 -9.75 -34.26 40.97
CA GLN A 133 -8.49 -34.84 41.42
C GLN A 133 -8.12 -34.36 42.83
N GLU A 134 -8.29 -33.07 43.10
CA GLU A 134 -7.98 -32.51 44.41
C GLU A 134 -8.95 -32.98 45.49
N ALA A 135 -10.24 -33.12 45.16
CA ALA A 135 -11.24 -33.71 46.07
C ALA A 135 -10.90 -35.16 46.41
N LYS A 136 -10.46 -35.96 45.43
CA LYS A 136 -9.99 -37.32 45.66
C LYS A 136 -8.76 -37.35 46.57
N ASN A 137 -7.76 -36.51 46.26
CA ASN A 137 -6.55 -36.41 47.07
C ASN A 137 -6.86 -35.96 48.51
N ALA A 138 -7.75 -34.98 48.68
CA ALA A 138 -8.19 -34.51 50.00
C ALA A 138 -8.89 -35.62 50.79
N ARG A 139 -9.76 -36.40 50.15
CA ARG A 139 -10.42 -37.55 50.78
C ARG A 139 -9.41 -38.61 51.23
N GLU A 140 -8.43 -38.94 50.39
CA GLU A 140 -7.37 -39.88 50.74
C GLU A 140 -6.51 -39.38 51.91
N ARG A 141 -6.17 -38.08 51.94
CA ARG A 141 -5.46 -37.46 53.07
C ARG A 141 -6.28 -37.53 54.36
N LEU A 142 -7.56 -37.17 54.31
CA LEU A 142 -8.47 -37.26 55.47
C LEU A 142 -8.59 -38.70 55.99
N LEU A 143 -8.72 -39.70 55.11
CA LEU A 143 -8.76 -41.10 55.53
C LEU A 143 -7.45 -41.53 56.21
N LYS A 144 -6.30 -41.09 55.68
CA LYS A 144 -4.99 -41.37 56.30
C LYS A 144 -4.84 -40.74 57.69
N GLU A 145 -5.46 -39.59 57.95
CA GLU A 145 -5.42 -38.93 59.26
C GLU A 145 -6.46 -39.48 60.25
N VAL A 146 -7.67 -39.79 59.78
CA VAL A 146 -8.79 -40.23 60.65
C VAL A 146 -8.68 -41.70 61.04
N VAL A 147 -8.19 -42.58 60.16
CA VAL A 147 -8.08 -44.02 60.44
C VAL A 147 -7.19 -44.31 61.67
N PRO A 148 -5.99 -43.72 61.82
CA PRO A 148 -5.19 -43.88 63.03
C PRO A 148 -5.90 -43.42 64.31
N ILE A 149 -6.58 -42.27 64.27
CA ILE A 149 -7.30 -41.72 65.43
C ILE A 149 -8.46 -42.66 65.85
N ALA A 150 -9.19 -43.20 64.88
CA ALA A 150 -10.27 -44.14 65.13
C ALA A 150 -9.73 -45.49 65.69
N LEU A 151 -8.59 -45.96 65.19
CA LEU A 151 -7.90 -47.15 65.71
C LEU A 151 -7.41 -46.94 67.14
N GLU A 152 -6.83 -45.77 67.45
CA GLU A 152 -6.37 -45.40 68.78
C GLU A 152 -7.55 -45.38 69.78
N GLN A 153 -8.66 -44.72 69.42
CA GLN A 153 -9.86 -44.73 70.26
C GLN A 153 -10.46 -46.12 70.44
N ALA A 154 -10.46 -46.95 69.39
CA ALA A 154 -10.95 -48.32 69.48
C ALA A 154 -10.05 -49.17 70.41
N GLU A 155 -8.72 -49.00 70.32
CA GLU A 155 -7.76 -49.66 71.21
C GLU A 155 -7.98 -49.24 72.68
N GLU A 156 -8.19 -47.95 72.94
CA GLU A 156 -8.48 -47.43 74.29
C GLU A 156 -9.84 -47.91 74.81
N ALA A 157 -10.87 -47.94 73.96
CA ALA A 157 -12.19 -48.48 74.31
C ALA A 157 -12.17 -49.99 74.61
N ILE A 158 -11.35 -50.76 73.89
CA ILE A 158 -11.15 -52.19 74.14
C ILE A 158 -10.39 -52.38 75.45
N LYS A 159 -9.29 -51.64 75.68
CA LYS A 159 -8.51 -51.70 76.94
C LYS A 159 -9.36 -51.37 78.16
N SER A 160 -10.26 -50.38 78.07
CA SER A 160 -11.13 -49.98 79.19
C SER A 160 -12.29 -50.94 79.46
N ARG A 161 -12.66 -51.80 78.51
CA ARG A 161 -13.74 -52.80 78.63
C ARG A 161 -13.25 -54.24 78.79
N LEU A 162 -11.94 -54.47 78.77
CA LEU A 162 -11.38 -55.80 78.98
C LEU A 162 -11.50 -56.21 80.45
N ASP A 163 -12.40 -57.15 80.74
CA ASP A 163 -12.42 -57.90 82.00
C ASP A 163 -11.69 -59.25 81.82
N ASP A 164 -11.19 -59.83 82.91
CA ASP A 164 -10.46 -61.11 82.91
C ASP A 164 -11.20 -62.25 82.16
N PRO A 165 -12.52 -62.46 82.32
CA PRO A 165 -13.22 -63.52 81.59
C PRO A 165 -13.36 -63.26 80.08
N THR A 166 -13.51 -62.01 79.63
CA THR A 166 -13.56 -61.71 78.18
C THR A 166 -12.18 -61.92 77.54
N ARG A 167 -11.10 -61.61 78.26
CA ARG A 167 -9.73 -61.81 77.80
C ARG A 167 -9.42 -63.29 77.54
N ASP A 168 -9.79 -64.17 78.47
CA ASP A 168 -9.59 -65.61 78.33
C ASP A 168 -10.40 -66.21 77.17
N ARG A 169 -11.63 -65.72 76.97
CA ARG A 169 -12.47 -66.14 75.84
C ARG A 169 -11.87 -65.72 74.48
N LEU A 170 -11.36 -64.49 74.36
CA LEU A 170 -10.72 -64.00 73.13
C LEU A 170 -9.44 -64.79 72.80
N ILE A 171 -8.67 -65.20 73.81
CA ILE A 171 -7.49 -66.06 73.63
C ILE A 171 -7.91 -67.45 73.13
N ALA A 172 -8.97 -68.04 73.70
CA ALA A 172 -9.48 -69.33 73.25
C ALA A 172 -10.00 -69.29 71.80
N GLU A 173 -10.77 -68.25 71.43
CA GLU A 173 -11.24 -68.06 70.04
C GLU A 173 -10.08 -67.83 69.06
N GLY A 174 -9.05 -67.05 69.45
CA GLY A 174 -7.86 -66.83 68.61
C GLY A 174 -7.02 -68.10 68.40
N VAL A 175 -6.86 -68.93 69.43
CA VAL A 175 -6.20 -70.24 69.32
C VAL A 175 -6.99 -71.20 68.43
N GLU A 176 -8.32 -71.15 68.46
CA GLU A 176 -9.17 -71.98 67.61
C GLU A 176 -9.12 -71.54 66.14
N GLN A 177 -9.11 -70.23 65.86
CA GLN A 177 -8.93 -69.71 64.49
C GLN A 177 -7.55 -70.08 63.91
N LEU A 178 -6.48 -70.03 64.73
CA LEU A 178 -5.16 -70.47 64.31
C LEU A 178 -5.07 -71.98 64.04
N LYS A 179 -5.88 -72.80 64.73
CA LYS A 179 -5.99 -74.24 64.43
C LYS A 179 -6.77 -74.53 63.15
N GLN A 180 -7.69 -73.65 62.76
CA GLN A 180 -8.44 -73.78 61.50
C GLN A 180 -7.61 -73.39 60.27
N ILE A 181 -6.56 -72.56 60.43
CA ILE A 181 -5.57 -72.31 59.39
C ILE A 181 -4.55 -73.48 59.38
N LYS A 182 -4.96 -74.61 58.78
CA LYS A 182 -4.07 -75.75 58.52
C LYS A 182 -2.95 -75.39 57.54
N PRO A 183 -1.75 -76.00 57.66
CA PRO A 183 -0.51 -75.58 56.98
C PRO A 183 -0.38 -76.06 55.52
N GLU A 184 -1.43 -75.96 54.69
CA GLU A 184 -1.39 -76.45 53.29
C GLU A 184 -1.31 -75.36 52.20
N GLN A 185 -1.17 -74.07 52.55
CA GLN A 185 -1.09 -72.99 51.54
C GLN A 185 0.14 -72.08 51.64
N VAL A 186 1.25 -72.55 52.21
CA VAL A 186 2.50 -71.75 52.30
C VAL A 186 3.51 -72.08 51.19
N ILE A 187 3.18 -72.96 50.24
CA ILE A 187 4.01 -73.14 49.04
C ILE A 187 3.11 -73.17 47.80
N GLN A 188 2.80 -72.00 47.26
CA GLN A 188 2.81 -71.69 45.83
C GLN A 188 3.03 -70.19 45.65
#